data_AF-A0A914SGR1-F1
#
_entry.id   AF-A0A914SGR1-F1
#
_cell.length_a   1.000
_cell.length_b   1.000
_cell.length_c   1.000
_cell.angle_alpha   90.00
_cell.angle_beta   90.00
_cell.angle_gamma   90.00
#
_symmetry.space_group_name_H-M   'P 1'
#
loop_
_entity.id
_entity.type
_entity.pdbx_description
1 polymer ?
#
loop_
_entity_poly.entity_id
_entity_poly.type
_entity_poly.pdbx_seq_one_letter_code
_entity_poly.pdbx_strand_id
1 'polypeptide(L)'
;MGINFNFASFIEAKTQKAFHQLGLWIAKYPWTCLVFWTLLAFFLAAGAKNFREQLGSPFHVVVAMQAKDDGSLLRPRIIDKALEIEDFLQYKLKVEHEGKEYSYSDFCGAQCETSDAVNLFLTMYRDVRHRKKANVKLTFPSMDVFGHHIYLANNIFQVKLNSRSKLVEGAGLIVINFHAIYSNTSMEAVMKKWEHAVLDYSLNITKNDEHIKLYTTSEGLVSEEVRRTGIQAVPLMSVTFLVVLVFTCLTSLKRDPIESKPWEAFFGVMCPILSLMGSFGFLFWIEFEFLPIVTVVPFLILAIGVDDVYIFLHSWARTDKSLTTTERVGEMLADAGPSITITSLTNLLSFGIGIFTPTPAIRVFCIFTTTAVIFDYLYQVFFFTAVITIGGIRERKRLNAYIPCITVREPTKEEKEAPLPEWKKKLDSFGNTFVDHWVDISLSLWSRIGLGLILICYWAFSIYGVTKIKVGLTSEKLFLDDSPLLELVKLQTNIIFKEGGQMAGLL
;
A
#
# COMPACT_ATOMS: atom_id res chain seq x y z
N MET A 1 10.15 46.06 -0.61
CA MET A 1 10.00 44.88 -1.50
C MET A 1 11.21 44.58 -2.40
N GLY A 2 12.13 45.52 -2.67
CA GLY A 2 13.26 45.29 -3.59
C GLY A 2 14.42 44.40 -3.10
N ILE A 3 14.59 44.20 -1.79
CA ILE A 3 15.73 43.42 -1.25
C ILE A 3 15.50 41.90 -1.39
N ASN A 4 14.25 41.43 -1.29
CA ASN A 4 13.92 40.00 -1.45
C ASN A 4 14.01 39.52 -2.90
N PHE A 5 13.78 40.39 -3.88
CA PHE A 5 13.82 40.01 -5.30
C PHE A 5 15.26 39.70 -5.78
N ASN A 6 16.24 40.47 -5.31
CA ASN A 6 17.66 40.21 -5.58
C ASN A 6 18.19 38.96 -4.88
N PHE A 7 17.63 38.58 -3.73
CA PHE A 7 18.05 37.37 -3.02
C PHE A 7 17.49 36.11 -3.69
N ALA A 8 16.22 36.13 -4.10
CA ALA A 8 15.61 35.02 -4.81
C ALA A 8 16.30 34.77 -6.17
N SER A 9 16.53 35.81 -6.96
CA SER A 9 17.24 35.70 -8.24
C SER A 9 18.68 35.24 -8.07
N PHE A 10 19.34 35.66 -6.99
CA PHE A 10 20.70 35.21 -6.66
C PHE A 10 20.75 33.72 -6.31
N ILE A 11 19.81 33.22 -5.50
CA ILE A 11 19.70 31.80 -5.18
C ILE A 11 19.41 30.99 -6.44
N GLU A 12 18.47 31.44 -7.25
CA GLU A 12 18.11 30.79 -8.52
C GLU A 12 19.33 30.66 -9.44
N ALA A 13 20.03 31.76 -9.71
CA ALA A 13 21.21 31.77 -10.56
C ALA A 13 22.32 30.84 -10.02
N LYS A 14 22.53 30.81 -8.69
CA LYS A 14 23.53 29.93 -8.07
C LYS A 14 23.13 28.46 -8.16
N THR A 15 21.84 28.17 -8.06
CA THR A 15 21.28 26.81 -8.13
C THR A 15 21.35 26.30 -9.57
N GLN A 16 20.92 27.10 -10.54
CA GLN A 16 21.07 26.81 -11.98
C GLN A 16 22.53 26.56 -12.35
N LYS A 17 23.46 27.38 -11.85
CA LYS A 17 24.90 27.18 -12.08
C LYS A 17 25.43 25.87 -11.50
N ALA A 18 24.97 25.48 -10.31
CA ALA A 18 25.35 24.21 -9.71
C ALA A 18 24.83 23.01 -10.53
N PHE A 19 23.56 23.06 -10.96
CA PHE A 19 22.98 22.05 -11.84
C PHE A 19 23.64 22.00 -13.22
N HIS A 20 24.01 23.16 -13.78
CA HIS A 20 24.77 23.23 -15.03
C HIS A 20 26.11 22.48 -14.91
N GLN A 21 26.88 22.76 -13.86
CA GLN A 21 28.15 22.08 -13.60
C GLN A 21 27.98 20.58 -13.36
N LEU A 22 26.93 20.18 -12.65
CA LEU A 22 26.57 18.79 -12.45
C LEU A 22 26.27 18.10 -13.79
N GLY A 23 25.51 18.76 -14.66
CA GLY A 23 25.16 18.26 -15.99
C GLY A 23 26.40 18.07 -16.87
N LEU A 24 27.32 19.03 -16.85
CA LEU A 24 28.61 18.91 -17.55
C LEU A 24 29.43 17.70 -17.05
N TRP A 25 29.44 17.47 -15.74
CA TRP A 25 30.15 16.34 -15.13
C TRP A 25 29.55 14.99 -15.54
N ILE A 26 28.22 14.85 -15.45
CA ILE A 26 27.51 13.64 -15.88
C ILE A 26 27.74 13.39 -17.38
N ALA A 27 27.66 14.45 -18.18
CA ALA A 27 27.82 14.35 -19.62
C ALA A 27 29.25 13.97 -20.06
N LYS A 28 30.25 14.20 -19.22
CA LYS A 28 31.63 13.75 -19.45
C LYS A 28 31.80 12.26 -19.23
N TYR A 29 31.05 11.66 -18.30
CA TYR A 29 31.15 10.24 -17.93
C TYR A 29 29.79 9.52 -17.89
N PRO A 30 29.01 9.51 -18.99
CA PRO A 30 27.65 8.99 -18.97
C PRO A 30 27.59 7.48 -18.74
N TRP A 31 28.53 6.72 -19.32
CA TRP A 31 28.58 5.26 -19.17
C TRP A 31 28.92 4.82 -17.74
N THR A 32 29.82 5.53 -17.06
CA THR A 32 30.16 5.17 -15.67
C THR A 32 28.99 5.46 -14.75
N CYS A 33 28.27 6.57 -14.94
CA CYS A 33 27.05 6.84 -14.18
C CYS A 33 25.99 5.75 -14.43
N LEU A 34 25.72 5.42 -15.68
CA LEU A 34 24.71 4.41 -16.03
C LEU A 34 25.03 3.03 -15.42
N VAL A 35 26.28 2.55 -15.58
CA VAL A 35 26.71 1.26 -15.03
C VAL A 35 26.71 1.29 -13.49
N PHE A 36 27.21 2.36 -12.87
CA PHE A 36 27.24 2.47 -11.42
C PHE A 36 25.84 2.40 -10.81
N TRP A 37 24.90 3.20 -11.31
CA TRP A 37 23.54 3.26 -10.76
C TRP A 37 22.73 1.98 -11.04
N THR A 38 22.91 1.35 -12.20
CA THR A 38 22.28 0.05 -12.46
C THR A 38 22.82 -1.03 -11.54
N LEU A 39 24.16 -1.14 -11.40
CA LEU A 39 24.76 -2.12 -10.49
C LEU A 39 24.37 -1.86 -9.02
N LEU A 40 24.28 -0.59 -8.61
CA LEU A 40 23.81 -0.22 -7.28
C LEU A 40 22.37 -0.70 -7.04
N ALA A 41 21.47 -0.52 -8.01
CA ALA A 41 20.09 -1.02 -7.93
C ALA A 41 20.07 -2.53 -7.69
N PHE A 42 20.79 -3.29 -8.50
CA PHE A 42 20.83 -4.75 -8.39
C PHE A 42 21.52 -5.24 -7.11
N PHE A 43 22.60 -4.56 -6.68
CA PHE A 43 23.30 -4.88 -5.45
C PHE A 43 22.40 -4.68 -4.23
N LEU A 44 21.71 -3.54 -4.14
CA LEU A 44 20.77 -3.28 -3.06
C LEU A 44 19.57 -4.23 -3.13
N ALA A 45 19.05 -4.51 -4.33
CA ALA A 45 17.96 -5.45 -4.54
C ALA A 45 18.29 -6.88 -4.07
N ALA A 46 19.57 -7.26 -3.99
CA ALA A 46 19.98 -8.54 -3.41
C ALA A 46 19.57 -8.68 -1.93
N GLY A 47 19.32 -7.58 -1.24
CA GLY A 47 18.76 -7.54 0.11
C GLY A 47 17.36 -8.11 0.25
N ALA A 48 16.61 -8.23 -0.86
CA ALA A 48 15.31 -8.88 -0.85
C ALA A 48 15.39 -10.36 -0.40
N LYS A 49 16.57 -10.98 -0.43
CA LYS A 49 16.79 -12.34 0.12
C LYS A 49 16.73 -12.41 1.64
N ASN A 50 16.93 -11.28 2.34
CA ASN A 50 16.79 -11.17 3.80
C ASN A 50 15.34 -10.95 4.23
N PHE A 51 14.36 -11.21 3.35
CA PHE A 51 12.95 -11.28 3.71
C PHE A 51 12.73 -12.47 4.67
N ARG A 52 12.99 -12.29 5.98
CA ARG A 52 12.94 -13.38 6.95
C ARG A 52 12.20 -13.04 8.25
N GLU A 53 11.13 -13.81 8.45
CA GLU A 53 10.51 -14.39 9.66
C GLU A 53 10.47 -13.55 10.96
N GLN A 54 9.24 -13.15 11.33
CA GLN A 54 8.87 -12.52 12.60
C GLN A 54 8.87 -13.54 13.76
N LEU A 55 10.06 -13.99 14.22
CA LEU A 55 10.13 -14.84 15.41
C LEU A 55 9.80 -14.05 16.70
N GLY A 56 8.95 -14.62 17.56
CA GLY A 56 8.63 -14.08 18.90
C GLY A 56 7.38 -13.19 18.99
N SER A 57 6.61 -13.02 17.90
CA SER A 57 5.31 -12.34 17.96
C SER A 57 4.24 -13.20 18.67
N PRO A 58 3.22 -12.56 19.28
CA PRO A 58 2.09 -13.30 19.83
C PRO A 58 1.26 -13.90 18.70
N PHE A 59 0.84 -15.16 18.87
CA PHE A 59 -0.14 -15.81 18.01
C PHE A 59 -1.52 -15.68 18.66
N HIS A 60 -2.49 -15.17 17.90
CA HIS A 60 -3.85 -15.01 18.39
C HIS A 60 -4.87 -15.38 17.32
N VAL A 61 -5.73 -16.34 17.68
CA VAL A 61 -6.87 -16.78 16.85
C VAL A 61 -8.14 -16.59 17.66
N VAL A 62 -9.14 -15.99 17.03
CA VAL A 62 -10.43 -15.77 17.65
C VAL A 62 -11.51 -16.51 16.89
N VAL A 63 -12.31 -17.27 17.63
CA VAL A 63 -13.47 -17.98 17.10
C VAL A 63 -14.73 -17.45 17.78
N ALA A 64 -15.59 -16.81 17.00
CA ALA A 64 -16.90 -16.35 17.46
C ALA A 64 -18.00 -17.33 17.03
N MET A 65 -18.91 -17.60 17.95
CA MET A 65 -20.05 -18.47 17.80
C MET A 65 -21.32 -17.65 17.91
N GLN A 66 -22.26 -17.85 16.98
CA GLN A 66 -23.57 -17.21 16.97
C GLN A 66 -24.64 -18.25 16.66
N ALA A 67 -25.82 -18.13 17.27
CA ALA A 67 -26.95 -18.97 16.91
C ALA A 67 -27.47 -18.59 15.50
N LYS A 68 -27.85 -19.57 14.68
CA LYS A 68 -28.27 -19.31 13.28
C LYS A 68 -29.53 -18.44 13.17
N ASP A 69 -30.36 -18.45 14.20
CA ASP A 69 -31.60 -17.68 14.34
C ASP A 69 -31.42 -16.35 15.08
N ASP A 70 -30.17 -15.91 15.30
CA ASP A 70 -29.80 -14.72 16.08
C ASP A 70 -30.37 -14.71 17.52
N GLY A 71 -30.78 -15.89 18.01
CA GLY A 71 -31.29 -16.11 19.35
C GLY A 71 -30.18 -16.35 20.37
N SER A 72 -30.56 -16.79 21.57
CA SER A 72 -29.54 -17.08 22.59
C SER A 72 -28.83 -18.42 22.34
N LEU A 73 -27.50 -18.41 22.47
CA LEU A 73 -26.63 -19.59 22.49
C LEU A 73 -26.83 -20.45 23.74
N LEU A 74 -27.38 -19.88 24.82
CA LEU A 74 -27.55 -20.56 26.11
C LEU A 74 -28.77 -21.50 26.16
N ARG A 75 -29.30 -21.89 24.99
CA ARG A 75 -30.36 -22.90 24.90
C ARG A 75 -29.75 -24.30 25.04
N PRO A 76 -30.42 -25.26 25.72
CA PRO A 76 -29.83 -26.56 26.03
C PRO A 76 -29.21 -27.27 24.82
N ARG A 77 -29.95 -27.34 23.69
CA ARG A 77 -29.46 -27.97 22.45
C ARG A 77 -28.27 -27.26 21.79
N ILE A 78 -28.14 -25.95 22.00
CA ILE A 78 -27.09 -25.14 21.37
C ILE A 78 -25.84 -25.12 22.27
N ILE A 79 -26.01 -25.12 23.60
CA ILE A 79 -24.89 -25.22 24.56
C ILE A 79 -24.12 -26.52 24.35
N ASP A 80 -24.81 -27.67 24.24
CA ASP A 80 -24.12 -28.96 24.09
C ASP A 80 -23.28 -28.99 22.79
N LYS A 81 -23.79 -28.40 21.71
CA LYS A 81 -23.02 -28.22 20.46
C LYS A 81 -21.86 -27.23 20.61
N ALA A 82 -22.06 -26.12 21.32
CA ALA A 82 -21.00 -25.14 21.55
C ALA A 82 -19.85 -25.75 22.39
N LEU A 83 -20.18 -26.58 23.39
CA LEU A 83 -19.19 -27.35 24.16
C LEU A 83 -18.47 -28.39 23.29
N GLU A 84 -19.18 -29.08 22.38
CA GLU A 84 -18.57 -30.03 21.45
C GLU A 84 -17.58 -29.34 20.49
N ILE A 85 -17.95 -28.17 19.96
CA ILE A 85 -17.08 -27.37 19.08
C ILE A 85 -15.83 -26.90 19.82
N GLU A 86 -15.98 -26.42 21.05
CA GLU A 86 -14.87 -25.93 21.85
C GLU A 86 -13.88 -27.06 22.20
N ASP A 87 -14.39 -28.20 22.69
CA ASP A 87 -13.58 -29.40 22.98
C ASP A 87 -12.88 -29.92 21.71
N PHE A 88 -13.55 -29.84 20.56
CA PHE A 88 -12.95 -30.21 19.28
C PHE A 88 -11.79 -29.28 18.89
N LEU A 89 -11.98 -27.96 18.96
CA LEU A 89 -10.95 -26.99 18.60
C LEU A 89 -9.72 -27.06 19.52
N GLN A 90 -9.94 -27.30 20.81
CA GLN A 90 -8.87 -27.29 21.80
C GLN A 90 -8.03 -28.59 21.80
N TYR A 91 -8.69 -29.76 21.71
CA TYR A 91 -8.01 -31.05 21.94
C TYR A 91 -8.04 -32.01 20.75
N LYS A 92 -9.08 -31.98 19.91
CA LYS A 92 -9.27 -33.00 18.85
C LYS A 92 -8.82 -32.55 17.47
N LEU A 93 -8.77 -31.24 17.22
CA LEU A 93 -8.28 -30.69 15.97
C LEU A 93 -6.76 -30.83 15.91
N LYS A 94 -6.32 -31.88 15.22
CA LYS A 94 -4.92 -32.25 15.09
C LYS A 94 -4.39 -31.85 13.72
N VAL A 95 -3.15 -31.36 13.72
CA VAL A 95 -2.43 -30.98 12.52
C VAL A 95 -1.13 -31.76 12.44
N GLU A 96 -0.88 -32.35 11.27
CA GLU A 96 0.34 -33.10 11.03
C GLU A 96 1.49 -32.19 10.53
N HIS A 97 2.63 -32.27 11.21
CA HIS A 97 3.88 -31.65 10.79
C HIS A 97 5.05 -32.56 11.14
N GLU A 98 5.91 -32.86 10.16
CA GLU A 98 7.08 -33.74 10.32
C GLU A 98 6.74 -35.12 10.94
N GLY A 99 5.58 -35.70 10.58
CA GLY A 99 5.13 -37.01 11.07
C GLY A 99 4.65 -37.04 12.52
N LYS A 100 4.48 -35.87 13.15
CA LYS A 100 3.85 -35.71 14.47
C LYS A 100 2.55 -34.94 14.35
N GLU A 101 1.56 -35.34 15.12
CA GLU A 101 0.29 -34.63 15.26
C GLU A 101 0.39 -33.64 16.42
N TYR A 102 -0.02 -32.39 16.17
CA TYR A 102 -0.08 -31.32 17.17
C TYR A 102 -1.51 -30.82 17.32
N SER A 103 -1.92 -30.62 18.56
CA SER A 103 -3.17 -29.97 18.97
C SER A 103 -2.89 -28.63 19.64
N TYR A 104 -3.92 -27.79 19.83
CA TYR A 104 -3.74 -26.49 20.50
C TYR A 104 -3.18 -26.63 21.92
N SER A 105 -3.64 -27.64 22.67
CA SER A 105 -3.13 -27.92 24.02
C SER A 105 -1.62 -28.21 24.07
N ASP A 106 -1.02 -28.64 22.96
CA ASP A 106 0.41 -28.95 22.91
C ASP A 106 1.28 -27.69 22.80
N PHE A 107 0.73 -26.56 22.34
CA PHE A 107 1.50 -25.34 22.05
C PHE A 107 0.99 -24.06 22.73
N CYS A 108 -0.17 -24.06 23.37
CA CYS A 108 -0.71 -22.89 24.09
C CYS A 108 0.17 -22.42 25.28
N GLY A 109 0.98 -23.32 25.85
CA GLY A 109 1.80 -23.03 27.02
C GLY A 109 0.97 -22.52 28.21
N ALA A 110 1.41 -21.42 28.83
CA ALA A 110 0.70 -20.80 29.96
C ALA A 110 -0.60 -20.06 29.57
N GLN A 111 -0.87 -19.87 28.28
CA GLN A 111 -2.02 -19.10 27.80
C GLN A 111 -3.29 -19.93 27.61
N CYS A 112 -3.24 -21.25 27.85
CA CYS A 112 -4.41 -22.14 27.76
C CYS A 112 -5.57 -21.73 28.69
N GLU A 113 -5.30 -21.03 29.80
CA GLU A 113 -6.34 -20.60 30.74
C GLU A 113 -7.37 -19.64 30.11
N THR A 114 -6.99 -18.93 29.05
CA THR A 114 -7.87 -17.96 28.36
C THR A 114 -8.98 -18.63 27.55
N SER A 115 -8.68 -19.76 26.90
CA SER A 115 -9.66 -20.57 26.17
C SER A 115 -10.57 -21.33 27.15
N ASP A 116 -10.02 -21.83 28.26
CA ASP A 116 -10.75 -22.63 29.26
C ASP A 116 -11.90 -21.86 29.94
N ALA A 117 -11.80 -20.52 30.02
CA ALA A 117 -12.82 -19.68 30.64
C ALA A 117 -14.20 -19.85 29.97
N VAL A 118 -14.25 -20.07 28.65
CA VAL A 118 -15.50 -20.26 27.91
C VAL A 118 -16.09 -21.64 28.21
N ASN A 119 -15.27 -22.69 28.17
CA ASN A 119 -15.71 -24.05 28.51
C ASN A 119 -16.26 -24.12 29.94
N LEU A 120 -15.52 -23.55 30.89
CA LEU A 120 -15.93 -23.51 32.29
C LEU A 120 -17.28 -22.81 32.46
N PHE A 121 -17.48 -21.66 31.81
CA PHE A 121 -18.75 -20.95 31.86
C PHE A 121 -19.91 -21.78 31.28
N LEU A 122 -19.74 -22.33 30.07
CA LEU A 122 -20.77 -23.13 29.41
C LEU A 122 -21.12 -24.39 30.20
N THR A 123 -20.11 -25.09 30.73
CA THR A 123 -20.26 -26.28 31.56
C THR A 123 -21.00 -25.95 32.86
N MET A 124 -20.60 -24.88 33.55
CA MET A 124 -21.24 -24.44 34.80
C MET A 124 -22.68 -23.99 34.56
N TYR A 125 -22.96 -23.26 33.47
CA TYR A 125 -24.31 -22.84 33.12
C TYR A 125 -25.23 -24.04 32.88
N ARG A 126 -24.75 -25.04 32.12
CA ARG A 126 -25.47 -26.31 31.89
C ARG A 126 -25.75 -27.04 33.20
N ASP A 127 -24.73 -27.19 34.05
CA ASP A 127 -24.82 -27.90 35.32
C ASP A 127 -25.78 -27.21 36.31
N VAL A 128 -25.78 -25.88 36.40
CA VAL A 128 -26.71 -25.13 37.27
C VAL A 128 -28.16 -25.35 36.83
N ARG A 129 -28.43 -25.34 35.52
CA ARG A 129 -29.78 -25.61 34.99
C ARG A 129 -30.25 -27.03 35.24
N HIS A 130 -29.38 -28.02 35.09
CA HIS A 130 -29.75 -29.43 35.20
C HIS A 130 -29.70 -29.97 36.63
N ARG A 131 -28.71 -29.55 37.44
CA ARG A 131 -28.40 -30.16 38.74
C ARG A 131 -28.66 -29.25 39.94
N LYS A 132 -29.10 -27.98 39.74
CA LYS A 132 -29.35 -26.99 40.81
C LYS A 132 -28.22 -26.92 41.86
N LYS A 133 -26.96 -26.93 41.42
CA LYS A 133 -25.80 -26.77 42.33
C LYS A 133 -25.86 -25.39 43.00
N ALA A 134 -25.77 -25.35 44.33
CA ALA A 134 -26.04 -24.16 45.15
C ALA A 134 -24.88 -23.14 45.25
N ASN A 135 -23.67 -23.47 44.76
CA ASN A 135 -22.45 -22.71 45.05
C ASN A 135 -21.83 -21.98 43.84
N VAL A 136 -22.58 -21.75 42.76
CA VAL A 136 -22.07 -21.07 41.55
C VAL A 136 -22.93 -19.86 41.23
N LYS A 137 -22.33 -18.67 41.24
CA LYS A 137 -23.00 -17.41 40.88
C LYS A 137 -22.51 -16.97 39.49
N LEU A 138 -23.36 -17.19 38.49
CA LEU A 138 -23.11 -16.79 37.11
C LEU A 138 -23.59 -15.35 36.88
N THR A 139 -22.80 -14.41 37.39
CA THR A 139 -23.00 -12.96 37.18
C THR A 139 -22.20 -12.46 35.98
N PHE A 140 -22.48 -11.23 35.55
CA PHE A 140 -21.73 -10.51 34.52
C PHE A 140 -21.33 -9.14 35.09
N PRO A 141 -20.11 -8.62 34.85
CA PRO A 141 -19.10 -9.02 33.86
C PRO A 141 -18.13 -10.16 34.28
N SER A 142 -18.20 -10.62 35.54
CA SER A 142 -17.38 -11.72 36.05
C SER A 142 -18.24 -12.78 36.74
N MET A 143 -17.78 -14.03 36.68
CA MET A 143 -18.37 -15.16 37.41
C MET A 143 -17.49 -15.56 38.59
N ASP A 144 -18.14 -16.06 39.64
CA ASP A 144 -17.48 -16.63 40.80
C ASP A 144 -17.76 -18.13 40.86
N VAL A 145 -16.69 -18.91 40.68
CA VAL A 145 -16.73 -20.37 40.64
C VAL A 145 -15.71 -20.88 41.66
N PHE A 146 -16.20 -21.49 42.74
CA PHE A 146 -15.36 -22.01 43.83
C PHE A 146 -14.40 -20.99 44.47
N GLY A 147 -14.76 -19.70 44.51
CA GLY A 147 -13.93 -18.64 45.09
C GLY A 147 -12.91 -18.05 44.12
N HIS A 148 -12.86 -18.52 42.87
CA HIS A 148 -12.09 -17.91 41.81
C HIS A 148 -12.95 -16.95 40.99
N HIS A 149 -12.46 -15.72 40.81
CA HIS A 149 -13.11 -14.69 40.02
C HIS A 149 -12.60 -14.73 38.59
N ILE A 150 -13.49 -15.03 37.63
CA ILE A 150 -13.16 -15.16 36.22
C ILE A 150 -13.90 -14.07 35.43
N TYR A 151 -13.16 -13.33 34.62
CA TYR A 151 -13.69 -12.23 33.82
C TYR A 151 -14.27 -12.76 32.50
N LEU A 152 -15.56 -12.48 32.23
CA LEU A 152 -16.29 -13.02 31.08
C LEU A 152 -16.57 -11.99 29.98
N ALA A 153 -16.40 -10.69 30.25
CA ALA A 153 -16.78 -9.66 29.29
C ALA A 153 -15.91 -9.59 28.02
N ASN A 154 -14.77 -10.30 27.98
CA ASN A 154 -13.97 -10.46 26.76
C ASN A 154 -14.46 -11.62 25.88
N ASN A 155 -15.32 -12.51 26.41
CA ASN A 155 -15.68 -13.77 25.77
C ASN A 155 -17.19 -13.90 25.51
N ILE A 156 -18.05 -13.09 26.14
CA ILE A 156 -19.50 -13.20 26.01
C ILE A 156 -20.10 -11.83 25.75
N PHE A 157 -20.90 -11.73 24.69
CA PHE A 157 -21.51 -10.49 24.22
C PHE A 157 -23.03 -10.65 24.03
N GLN A 158 -23.74 -9.52 24.00
CA GLN A 158 -25.21 -9.45 23.97
C GLN A 158 -25.86 -10.22 25.13
N VAL A 159 -25.35 -9.99 26.34
CA VAL A 159 -25.79 -10.68 27.56
C VAL A 159 -27.15 -10.14 28.03
N LYS A 160 -28.14 -11.02 28.12
CA LYS A 160 -29.42 -10.74 28.77
C LYS A 160 -29.34 -11.14 30.24
N LEU A 161 -29.55 -10.18 31.12
CA LEU A 161 -29.52 -10.38 32.57
C LEU A 161 -30.93 -10.38 33.15
N ASN A 162 -31.16 -11.23 34.14
CA ASN A 162 -32.38 -11.17 34.93
C ASN A 162 -32.38 -9.89 35.78
N SER A 163 -33.45 -9.10 35.71
CA SER A 163 -33.56 -7.81 36.40
C SER A 163 -33.48 -7.91 37.93
N ARG A 164 -33.80 -9.06 38.53
CA ARG A 164 -33.77 -9.25 39.99
C ARG A 164 -32.50 -9.91 40.49
N SER A 165 -32.08 -11.01 39.85
CA SER A 165 -30.94 -11.82 40.34
C SER A 165 -29.58 -11.40 39.76
N LYS A 166 -29.56 -10.53 38.74
CA LYS A 166 -28.36 -10.19 37.95
C LYS A 166 -27.63 -11.41 37.38
N LEU A 167 -28.31 -12.55 37.28
CA LEU A 167 -27.79 -13.76 36.67
C LEU A 167 -27.96 -13.69 35.16
N VAL A 168 -27.05 -14.33 34.44
CA VAL A 168 -27.11 -14.45 32.98
C VAL A 168 -28.30 -15.34 32.59
N GLU A 169 -29.20 -14.82 31.77
CA GLU A 169 -30.33 -15.56 31.19
C GLU A 169 -30.06 -16.00 29.75
N GLY A 170 -29.30 -15.21 29.01
CA GLY A 170 -28.96 -15.48 27.63
C GLY A 170 -27.69 -14.75 27.20
N ALA A 171 -26.98 -15.33 26.23
CA ALA A 171 -25.92 -14.68 25.46
C ALA A 171 -26.23 -14.84 23.98
N GLY A 172 -26.00 -13.79 23.18
CA GLY A 172 -26.21 -13.82 21.72
C GLY A 172 -24.97 -14.21 20.94
N LEU A 173 -23.79 -13.85 21.45
CA LEU A 173 -22.49 -14.09 20.82
C LEU A 173 -21.49 -14.57 21.88
N ILE A 174 -20.77 -15.65 21.60
CA ILE A 174 -19.71 -16.17 22.46
C ILE A 174 -18.44 -16.22 21.64
N VAL A 175 -17.33 -15.73 22.20
CA VAL A 175 -16.04 -15.60 21.55
C VAL A 175 -15.01 -16.36 22.37
N ILE A 176 -14.28 -17.24 21.69
CA ILE A 176 -13.17 -18.00 22.25
C ILE A 176 -11.88 -17.39 21.71
N ASN A 177 -11.00 -16.99 22.63
CA ASN A 177 -9.68 -16.43 22.30
C ASN A 177 -8.63 -17.53 22.52
N PHE A 178 -7.90 -17.87 21.47
CA PHE A 178 -6.79 -18.82 21.49
C PHE A 178 -5.49 -18.04 21.38
N HIS A 179 -4.68 -18.08 22.43
CA HIS A 179 -3.41 -17.36 22.53
C HIS A 179 -2.24 -18.35 22.56
N ALA A 180 -1.20 -18.10 21.77
CA ALA A 180 0.07 -18.79 21.86
C ALA A 180 1.23 -17.83 21.55
N ILE A 181 2.47 -18.31 21.64
CA ILE A 181 3.67 -17.53 21.33
C ILE A 181 4.50 -18.32 20.33
N TYR A 182 4.94 -17.68 19.25
CA TYR A 182 5.84 -18.31 18.29
C TYR A 182 7.21 -18.57 18.93
N SER A 183 7.49 -19.81 19.27
CA SER A 183 8.75 -20.22 19.94
C SER A 183 9.87 -20.56 18.95
N ASN A 184 9.54 -21.29 17.88
CA ASN A 184 10.47 -21.78 16.86
C ASN A 184 9.81 -21.69 15.47
N THR A 185 10.61 -21.67 14.40
CA THR A 185 10.13 -21.66 13.00
C THR A 185 9.25 -22.88 12.66
N SER A 186 9.57 -24.05 13.22
CA SER A 186 8.73 -25.25 13.07
C SER A 186 7.36 -25.09 13.74
N MET A 187 7.33 -24.47 14.93
CA MET A 187 6.08 -24.20 15.65
C MET A 187 5.25 -23.11 14.98
N GLU A 188 5.89 -22.10 14.35
CA GLU A 188 5.21 -21.12 13.51
C GLU A 188 4.47 -21.80 12.34
N ALA A 189 5.13 -22.72 11.64
CA ALA A 189 4.50 -23.48 10.57
C ALA A 189 3.33 -24.35 11.07
N VAL A 190 3.46 -24.97 12.25
CA VAL A 190 2.39 -25.75 12.90
C VAL A 190 1.20 -24.86 13.25
N MET A 191 1.44 -23.73 13.93
CA MET A 191 0.41 -22.78 14.34
C MET A 191 -0.32 -22.19 13.13
N LYS A 192 0.41 -21.84 12.07
CA LYS A 192 -0.18 -21.38 10.80
C LYS A 192 -1.05 -22.45 10.16
N LYS A 193 -0.62 -23.72 10.12
CA LYS A 193 -1.47 -24.82 9.61
C LYS A 193 -2.72 -25.02 10.48
N TRP A 194 -2.59 -24.93 11.80
CA TRP A 194 -3.71 -25.05 12.73
C TRP A 194 -4.72 -23.91 12.56
N GLU A 195 -4.27 -22.68 12.44
CA GLU A 195 -5.09 -21.51 12.11
C GLU A 195 -5.93 -21.73 10.84
N HIS A 196 -5.35 -22.28 9.77
CA HIS A 196 -6.07 -22.61 8.54
C HIS A 196 -7.07 -23.75 8.75
N ALA A 197 -6.70 -24.78 9.51
CA ALA A 197 -7.61 -25.88 9.84
C ALA A 197 -8.83 -25.40 10.66
N VAL A 198 -8.64 -24.45 11.58
CA VAL A 198 -9.73 -23.80 12.33
C VAL A 198 -10.63 -23.00 11.39
N LEU A 199 -10.05 -22.24 10.45
CA LEU A 199 -10.82 -21.51 9.45
C LEU A 199 -11.67 -22.46 8.58
N ASP A 200 -11.07 -23.51 8.03
CA ASP A 200 -11.76 -24.51 7.19
C ASP A 200 -12.89 -25.20 7.96
N TYR A 201 -12.63 -25.58 9.22
CA TYR A 201 -13.65 -26.15 10.09
C TYR A 201 -14.81 -25.18 10.33
N SER A 202 -14.51 -23.91 10.63
CA SER A 202 -15.53 -22.89 10.86
C SER A 202 -16.42 -22.66 9.63
N LEU A 203 -15.82 -22.60 8.43
CA LEU A 203 -16.56 -22.45 7.17
C LEU A 203 -17.44 -23.66 6.87
N ASN A 204 -16.97 -24.86 7.19
CA ASN A 204 -17.73 -26.11 7.01
C ASN A 204 -18.95 -26.17 7.94
N ILE A 205 -18.78 -25.86 9.22
CA ILE A 205 -19.87 -25.82 10.20
C ILE A 205 -20.90 -24.75 9.84
N THR A 206 -20.46 -23.55 9.49
CA THR A 206 -21.36 -22.45 9.12
C THR A 206 -22.23 -22.78 7.91
N LYS A 207 -21.72 -23.59 6.96
CA LYS A 207 -22.50 -24.05 5.80
C LYS A 207 -23.43 -25.21 6.14
N ASN A 208 -22.98 -26.19 6.93
CA ASN A 208 -23.69 -27.47 7.10
C ASN A 208 -24.60 -27.53 8.34
N ASP A 209 -24.30 -26.77 9.41
CA ASP A 209 -25.11 -26.83 10.63
C ASP A 209 -26.32 -25.89 10.54
N GLU A 210 -27.46 -26.37 11.05
CA GLU A 210 -28.71 -25.61 11.15
C GLU A 210 -28.80 -24.75 12.41
N HIS A 211 -27.94 -24.97 13.42
CA HIS A 211 -28.10 -24.41 14.76
C HIS A 211 -27.08 -23.30 15.08
N ILE A 212 -25.84 -23.41 14.60
CA ILE A 212 -24.72 -22.51 14.96
C ILE A 212 -24.00 -22.03 13.71
N LYS A 213 -23.59 -20.76 13.71
CA LYS A 213 -22.63 -20.16 12.79
C LYS A 213 -21.32 -19.92 13.55
N LEU A 214 -20.22 -20.30 12.93
CA LEU A 214 -18.86 -20.09 13.40
C LEU A 214 -18.14 -19.10 12.50
N TYR A 215 -17.41 -18.19 13.13
CA TYR A 215 -16.62 -17.18 12.45
C TYR A 215 -15.24 -17.16 13.07
N THR A 216 -14.20 -17.23 12.25
CA THR A 216 -12.81 -17.27 12.71
C THR A 216 -12.05 -16.07 12.14
N THR A 217 -11.19 -15.45 12.95
CA THR A 217 -10.18 -14.50 12.48
C THR A 217 -8.91 -14.63 13.29
N SER A 218 -7.84 -14.08 12.73
CA SER A 218 -6.53 -14.02 13.35
C SER A 218 -5.68 -13.01 12.61
N GLU A 219 -4.60 -12.54 13.24
CA GLU A 219 -3.66 -11.60 12.62
C GLU A 219 -3.02 -12.19 11.34
N GLY A 220 -2.69 -13.48 11.36
CA GLY A 220 -2.11 -14.19 10.22
C GLY A 220 -3.07 -14.24 9.03
N LEU A 221 -4.34 -14.63 9.25
CA LEU A 221 -5.36 -14.67 8.21
C LEU A 221 -5.67 -13.28 7.63
N VAL A 222 -5.74 -12.25 8.47
CA VAL A 222 -5.95 -10.87 8.01
C VAL A 222 -4.77 -10.40 7.16
N SER A 223 -3.53 -10.62 7.61
CA SER A 223 -2.33 -10.27 6.86
C SER A 223 -2.26 -10.99 5.51
N GLU A 224 -2.62 -12.28 5.48
CA GLU A 224 -2.69 -13.09 4.27
C GLU A 224 -3.73 -12.57 3.28
N GLU A 225 -4.90 -12.15 3.77
CA GLU A 225 -5.99 -11.64 2.94
C GLU A 225 -5.68 -10.26 2.34
N VAL A 226 -5.03 -9.39 3.11
CA VAL A 226 -4.52 -8.12 2.57
C VAL A 226 -3.38 -8.37 1.57
N ARG A 227 -2.50 -9.36 1.84
CA ARG A 227 -1.46 -9.78 0.89
C ARG A 227 -2.05 -10.36 -0.39
N ARG A 228 -3.14 -11.14 -0.30
CA ARG A 228 -3.91 -11.67 -1.45
C ARG A 228 -4.40 -10.52 -2.33
N THR A 229 -4.96 -9.47 -1.72
CA THR A 229 -5.38 -8.26 -2.42
C THR A 229 -4.20 -7.59 -3.15
N GLY A 230 -3.06 -7.47 -2.49
CA GLY A 230 -1.82 -6.96 -3.10
C GLY A 230 -1.34 -7.80 -4.29
N ILE A 231 -1.35 -9.12 -4.18
CA ILE A 231 -0.94 -10.04 -5.26
C ILE A 231 -1.92 -9.98 -6.44
N GLN A 232 -3.23 -9.90 -6.17
CA GLN A 232 -4.24 -9.72 -7.21
C GLN A 232 -4.10 -8.37 -7.93
N ALA A 233 -3.52 -7.35 -7.29
CA ALA A 233 -3.21 -6.08 -7.92
C ALA A 233 -1.95 -6.12 -8.80
N VAL A 234 -1.01 -7.05 -8.59
CA VAL A 234 0.24 -7.21 -9.39
C VAL A 234 0.02 -7.22 -10.91
N PRO A 235 -0.91 -8.03 -11.48
CA PRO A 235 -1.16 -8.02 -12.92
C PRO A 235 -1.71 -6.68 -13.41
N LEU A 236 -2.54 -6.00 -12.62
CA LEU A 236 -3.04 -4.66 -12.95
C LEU A 236 -1.90 -3.64 -12.98
N MET A 237 -0.88 -3.76 -12.12
CA MET A 237 0.30 -2.89 -12.18
C MET A 237 1.06 -3.08 -13.49
N SER A 238 1.20 -4.31 -13.96
CA SER A 238 1.87 -4.62 -15.22
C SER A 238 1.15 -4.00 -16.41
N VAL A 239 -0.20 -4.00 -16.39
CA VAL A 239 -1.02 -3.32 -17.40
C VAL A 239 -0.81 -1.81 -17.35
N THR A 240 -0.92 -1.18 -16.18
CA THR A 240 -0.70 0.27 -16.02
C THR A 240 0.69 0.68 -16.49
N PHE A 241 1.71 -0.09 -16.11
CA PHE A 241 3.07 0.11 -16.55
C PHE A 241 3.18 0.07 -18.09
N LEU A 242 2.60 -0.95 -18.73
CA LEU A 242 2.63 -1.07 -20.19
C LEU A 242 1.92 0.11 -20.86
N VAL A 243 0.78 0.55 -20.34
CA VAL A 243 0.02 1.70 -20.87
C VAL A 243 0.85 2.97 -20.78
N VAL A 244 1.45 3.26 -19.61
CA VAL A 244 2.31 4.43 -19.41
C VAL A 244 3.55 4.36 -20.31
N LEU A 245 4.19 3.19 -20.41
CA LEU A 245 5.35 3.00 -21.28
C LEU A 245 5.01 3.27 -22.75
N VAL A 246 3.91 2.69 -23.25
CA VAL A 246 3.47 2.91 -24.63
C VAL A 246 3.11 4.37 -24.85
N PHE A 247 2.39 5.00 -23.93
CA PHE A 247 2.03 6.40 -24.00
C PHE A 247 3.26 7.33 -24.05
N THR A 248 4.24 7.12 -23.15
CA THR A 248 5.48 7.91 -23.11
C THR A 248 6.35 7.69 -24.34
N CYS A 249 6.45 6.44 -24.82
CA CYS A 249 7.15 6.15 -26.07
C CYS A 249 6.47 6.84 -27.27
N LEU A 250 5.15 6.76 -27.40
CA LEU A 250 4.40 7.37 -28.50
C LEU A 250 4.49 8.90 -28.50
N THR A 251 4.38 9.54 -27.33
CA THR A 251 4.49 11.00 -27.20
C THR A 251 5.91 11.52 -27.45
N SER A 252 6.93 10.69 -27.22
CA SER A 252 8.33 11.02 -27.52
C SER A 252 8.71 10.94 -29.01
N LEU A 253 7.82 10.41 -29.87
CA LEU A 253 8.08 10.30 -31.31
C LEU A 253 7.90 11.66 -31.98
N LYS A 254 8.94 12.09 -32.70
CA LYS A 254 8.95 13.33 -33.49
C LYS A 254 8.96 13.02 -34.98
N ARG A 255 8.67 14.04 -35.80
CA ARG A 255 8.72 13.91 -37.27
C ARG A 255 10.11 13.49 -37.74
N ASP A 256 11.14 14.08 -37.15
CA ASP A 256 12.51 13.76 -37.51
C ASP A 256 12.95 12.48 -36.80
N PRO A 257 13.39 11.45 -37.55
CA PRO A 257 13.84 10.20 -36.98
C PRO A 257 15.13 10.36 -36.17
N ILE A 258 15.80 11.52 -36.25
CA ILE A 258 16.98 11.85 -35.42
C ILE A 258 16.53 12.38 -34.05
N GLU A 259 15.52 13.25 -34.03
CA GLU A 259 15.03 13.94 -32.83
C GLU A 259 14.05 13.12 -31.99
N SER A 260 13.49 12.05 -32.56
CA SER A 260 12.66 11.10 -31.82
C SER A 260 13.45 10.45 -30.67
N LYS A 261 12.78 10.20 -29.55
CA LYS A 261 13.43 9.70 -28.32
C LYS A 261 12.75 8.48 -27.67
N PRO A 262 12.42 7.42 -28.43
CA PRO A 262 11.73 6.25 -27.89
C PRO A 262 12.57 5.48 -26.86
N TRP A 263 13.91 5.43 -27.03
CA TRP A 263 14.79 4.73 -26.08
C TRP A 263 14.95 5.52 -24.79
N GLU A 264 15.10 6.83 -24.89
CA GLU A 264 15.16 7.70 -23.72
C GLU A 264 13.83 7.63 -22.95
N ALA A 265 12.68 7.66 -23.64
CA ALA A 265 11.36 7.43 -23.02
C ALA A 265 11.26 6.07 -22.32
N PHE A 266 11.71 4.99 -22.97
CA PHE A 266 11.71 3.64 -22.39
C PHE A 266 12.54 3.56 -21.10
N PHE A 267 13.78 4.03 -21.15
CA PHE A 267 14.68 4.03 -19.98
C PHE A 267 14.22 5.03 -18.90
N GLY A 268 13.54 6.11 -19.29
CA GLY A 268 12.90 7.03 -18.36
C GLY A 268 11.81 6.34 -17.55
N VAL A 269 10.92 5.58 -18.20
CA VAL A 269 9.86 4.83 -17.51
C VAL A 269 10.41 3.65 -16.69
N MET A 270 11.55 3.07 -17.08
CA MET A 270 12.27 2.07 -16.28
C MET A 270 13.02 2.66 -15.08
N CYS A 271 13.34 3.95 -15.11
CA CYS A 271 14.14 4.60 -14.07
C CYS A 271 13.46 4.55 -12.68
N PRO A 272 12.15 4.85 -12.53
CA PRO A 272 11.44 4.68 -11.26
C PRO A 272 11.39 3.22 -10.77
N ILE A 273 11.40 2.24 -11.67
CA ILE A 273 11.44 0.83 -11.28
C ILE A 273 12.80 0.48 -10.68
N LEU A 274 13.89 0.94 -11.30
CA LEU A 274 15.24 0.73 -10.77
C LEU A 274 15.43 1.45 -9.43
N SER A 275 14.86 2.64 -9.26
CA SER A 275 14.91 3.37 -7.98
C SER A 275 14.11 2.66 -6.89
N LEU A 276 12.95 2.07 -7.22
CA LEU A 276 12.19 1.19 -6.33
C LEU A 276 12.97 -0.05 -5.91
N MET A 277 13.61 -0.73 -6.86
CA MET A 277 14.46 -1.89 -6.56
C MET A 277 15.60 -1.52 -5.60
N GLY A 278 16.26 -0.37 -5.83
CA GLY A 278 17.32 0.13 -4.96
C GLY A 278 16.83 0.51 -3.56
N SER A 279 15.72 1.23 -3.46
CA SER A 279 15.18 1.71 -2.17
C SER A 279 14.60 0.59 -1.31
N PHE A 280 13.81 -0.33 -1.89
CA PHE A 280 13.25 -1.47 -1.17
C PHE A 280 14.37 -2.41 -0.74
N GLY A 281 15.32 -2.68 -1.64
CA GLY A 281 16.52 -3.45 -1.34
C GLY A 281 17.29 -2.87 -0.16
N PHE A 282 17.54 -1.56 -0.16
CA PHE A 282 18.19 -0.86 0.96
C PHE A 282 17.44 -1.00 2.29
N LEU A 283 16.11 -0.87 2.29
CA LEU A 283 15.31 -1.04 3.52
C LEU A 283 15.33 -2.48 4.03
N PHE A 284 15.34 -3.47 3.13
CA PHE A 284 15.49 -4.87 3.52
C PHE A 284 16.89 -5.20 4.07
N TRP A 285 17.94 -4.49 3.63
CA TRP A 285 19.28 -4.59 4.25
C TRP A 285 19.29 -4.10 5.70
N ILE A 286 18.44 -3.15 6.04
CA ILE A 286 18.29 -2.61 7.41
C ILE A 286 17.29 -3.45 8.22
N GLU A 287 16.80 -4.58 7.66
CA GLU A 287 15.83 -5.49 8.30
C GLU A 287 14.52 -4.77 8.66
N PHE A 288 14.10 -3.81 7.83
CA PHE A 288 12.86 -3.10 8.05
C PHE A 288 11.63 -3.95 7.69
N GLU A 289 10.59 -3.90 8.53
CA GLU A 289 9.40 -4.74 8.41
C GLU A 289 8.58 -4.40 7.14
N PHE A 290 8.23 -5.41 6.36
CA PHE A 290 7.38 -5.26 5.18
C PHE A 290 5.91 -5.51 5.52
N LEU A 291 5.09 -4.45 5.45
CA LEU A 291 3.65 -4.56 5.62
C LEU A 291 2.92 -4.64 4.26
N PRO A 292 1.79 -5.35 4.16
CA PRO A 292 1.02 -5.46 2.91
C PRO A 292 0.61 -4.12 2.28
N ILE A 293 0.42 -3.05 3.06
CA ILE A 293 0.10 -1.70 2.55
C ILE A 293 1.21 -1.11 1.67
N VAL A 294 2.47 -1.55 1.83
CA VAL A 294 3.61 -1.10 1.02
C VAL A 294 3.50 -1.53 -0.44
N THR A 295 2.64 -2.52 -0.75
CA THR A 295 2.39 -2.98 -2.14
C THR A 295 1.85 -1.88 -3.06
N VAL A 296 1.31 -0.78 -2.53
CA VAL A 296 0.82 0.37 -3.32
C VAL A 296 1.95 1.35 -3.71
N VAL A 297 3.06 1.37 -2.96
CA VAL A 297 4.17 2.32 -3.15
C VAL A 297 4.75 2.30 -4.58
N PRO A 298 4.94 1.13 -5.25
CA PRO A 298 5.44 1.10 -6.62
C PRO A 298 4.62 1.93 -7.61
N PHE A 299 3.28 1.95 -7.47
CA PHE A 299 2.42 2.76 -8.33
C PHE A 299 2.61 4.26 -8.10
N LEU A 300 2.69 4.64 -6.82
CA LEU A 300 2.85 6.02 -6.41
C LEU A 300 4.16 6.59 -6.95
N ILE A 301 5.26 5.83 -6.81
CA ILE A 301 6.58 6.24 -7.27
C ILE A 301 6.67 6.22 -8.80
N LEU A 302 6.06 5.25 -9.47
CA LEU A 302 5.98 5.26 -10.94
C LEU A 302 5.27 6.52 -11.45
N ALA A 303 4.16 6.92 -10.82
CA ALA A 303 3.42 8.12 -11.21
C ALA A 303 4.23 9.41 -10.98
N ILE A 304 4.92 9.52 -9.84
CA ILE A 304 5.79 10.66 -9.53
C ILE A 304 6.95 10.70 -10.53
N GLY A 305 7.69 9.60 -10.69
CA GLY A 305 8.92 9.61 -11.46
C GLY A 305 8.75 9.72 -12.97
N VAL A 306 7.61 9.30 -13.51
CA VAL A 306 7.30 9.50 -14.94
C VAL A 306 7.00 10.97 -15.26
N ASP A 307 6.47 11.76 -14.32
CA ASP A 307 6.25 13.20 -14.53
C ASP A 307 7.58 13.92 -14.80
N ASP A 308 8.60 13.61 -13.99
CA ASP A 308 9.93 14.21 -14.13
C ASP A 308 10.61 13.82 -15.46
N VAL A 309 10.36 12.62 -15.98
CA VAL A 309 10.83 12.19 -17.31
C VAL A 309 10.32 13.13 -18.41
N TYR A 310 9.07 13.56 -18.34
CA TYR A 310 8.51 14.50 -19.31
C TYR A 310 9.14 15.89 -19.20
N ILE A 311 9.38 16.38 -17.98
CA ILE A 311 10.05 17.67 -17.76
C ILE A 311 11.44 17.65 -18.40
N PHE A 312 12.23 16.60 -18.14
CA PHE A 312 13.56 16.43 -18.73
C PHE A 312 13.54 16.36 -20.27
N LEU A 313 12.64 15.57 -20.86
CA LEU A 313 12.51 15.46 -22.32
C LEU A 313 12.09 16.79 -22.95
N HIS A 314 11.21 17.53 -22.27
CA HIS A 314 10.75 18.84 -22.72
C HIS A 314 11.85 19.91 -22.65
N SER A 315 12.56 20.01 -21.51
CA SER A 315 13.69 20.93 -21.38
C SER A 315 14.81 20.59 -22.36
N TRP A 316 15.12 19.30 -22.59
CA TRP A 316 16.08 18.90 -23.63
C TRP A 316 15.67 19.40 -25.01
N ALA A 317 14.38 19.27 -25.36
CA ALA A 317 13.86 19.71 -26.66
C ALA A 317 13.97 21.23 -26.88
N ARG A 318 14.04 22.02 -25.81
CA ARG A 318 14.17 23.49 -25.85
C ARG A 318 15.62 24.00 -25.90
N THR A 319 16.61 23.15 -25.60
CA THR A 319 18.03 23.52 -25.67
C THR A 319 18.46 23.91 -27.08
N ASP A 320 19.47 24.77 -27.19
CA ASP A 320 20.02 25.14 -28.50
C ASP A 320 20.76 23.95 -29.14
N LYS A 321 20.33 23.59 -30.35
CA LYS A 321 20.90 22.48 -31.13
C LYS A 321 22.30 22.80 -31.67
N SER A 322 22.72 24.06 -31.68
CA SER A 322 24.06 24.48 -32.12
C SER A 322 25.16 24.08 -31.13
N LEU A 323 24.80 23.92 -29.86
CA LEU A 323 25.72 23.65 -28.76
C LEU A 323 26.20 22.19 -28.75
N THR A 324 27.34 21.96 -28.11
CA THR A 324 27.83 20.60 -27.89
C THR A 324 26.87 19.81 -27.00
N THR A 325 26.80 18.49 -27.17
CA THR A 325 25.95 17.62 -26.34
C THR A 325 26.16 17.85 -24.84
N THR A 326 27.41 18.02 -24.41
CA THR A 326 27.77 18.27 -23.01
C THR A 326 27.16 19.58 -22.51
N GLU A 327 27.29 20.65 -23.29
CA GLU A 327 26.72 21.95 -22.93
C GLU A 327 25.19 21.92 -22.92
N ARG A 328 24.56 21.25 -23.88
CA ARG A 328 23.10 21.04 -23.91
C ARG A 328 22.59 20.30 -22.67
N VAL A 329 23.32 19.29 -22.19
CA VAL A 329 22.96 18.59 -20.95
C VAL A 329 23.09 19.52 -19.74
N GLY A 330 24.12 20.38 -19.72
CA GLY A 330 24.28 21.43 -18.71
C GLY A 330 23.10 22.40 -18.70
N GLU A 331 22.71 22.93 -19.87
CA GLU A 331 21.56 23.84 -20.00
C GLU A 331 20.24 23.17 -19.63
N MET A 332 20.01 21.94 -20.11
CA MET A 332 18.82 21.17 -19.75
C MET A 332 18.71 20.97 -18.25
N LEU A 333 19.80 20.57 -17.58
CA LEU A 333 19.78 20.33 -16.14
C LEU A 333 19.69 21.64 -15.34
N ALA A 334 20.23 22.74 -15.85
CA ALA A 334 20.06 24.06 -15.25
C ALA A 334 18.60 24.55 -15.29
N ASP A 335 17.87 24.24 -16.36
CA ASP A 335 16.44 24.60 -16.52
C ASP A 335 15.52 23.66 -15.73
N ALA A 336 15.65 22.34 -15.91
CA ALA A 336 14.77 21.34 -15.32
C ALA A 336 15.11 20.99 -13.86
N GLY A 337 16.41 20.95 -13.52
CA GLY A 337 16.92 20.45 -12.23
C GLY A 337 16.29 21.14 -11.02
N PRO A 338 16.27 22.49 -10.94
CA PRO A 338 15.66 23.20 -9.82
C PRO A 338 14.18 22.86 -9.61
N SER A 339 13.40 22.74 -10.69
CA SER A 339 11.98 22.40 -10.63
C SER A 339 11.77 20.99 -10.07
N ILE A 340 12.53 20.01 -10.57
CA ILE A 340 12.46 18.60 -10.14
C ILE A 340 12.94 18.42 -8.69
N THR A 341 13.94 19.19 -8.25
CA THR A 341 14.36 19.19 -6.84
C THR A 341 13.26 19.72 -5.93
N ILE A 342 12.54 20.78 -6.34
CA ILE A 342 11.45 21.33 -5.55
C ILE A 342 10.31 20.31 -5.43
N THR A 343 9.87 19.70 -6.53
CA THR A 343 8.80 18.68 -6.51
C THR A 343 9.22 17.50 -5.63
N SER A 344 10.43 16.96 -5.83
CA SER A 344 10.96 15.85 -5.03
C SER A 344 11.09 16.19 -3.55
N LEU A 345 11.56 17.39 -3.20
CA LEU A 345 11.67 17.85 -1.82
C LEU A 345 10.29 17.99 -1.17
N THR A 346 9.30 18.51 -1.90
CA THR A 346 7.93 18.61 -1.37
C THR A 346 7.32 17.24 -1.11
N ASN A 347 7.56 16.25 -1.99
CA ASN A 347 7.16 14.85 -1.78
C ASN A 347 7.86 14.24 -0.55
N LEU A 348 9.17 14.42 -0.43
CA LEU A 348 9.97 13.97 0.71
C LEU A 348 9.44 14.55 2.02
N LEU A 349 9.16 15.85 2.08
CA LEU A 349 8.61 16.50 3.28
C LEU A 349 7.19 16.01 3.59
N SER A 350 6.34 15.85 2.57
CA SER A 350 4.96 15.37 2.74
C SER A 350 4.93 13.97 3.35
N PHE A 351 5.66 13.01 2.77
CA PHE A 351 5.75 11.65 3.31
C PHE A 351 6.58 11.57 4.60
N GLY A 352 7.60 12.43 4.73
CA GLY A 352 8.43 12.52 5.93
C GLY A 352 7.65 12.95 7.16
N ILE A 353 6.70 13.89 7.03
CA ILE A 353 5.78 14.25 8.12
C ILE A 353 4.89 13.05 8.50
N GLY A 354 4.49 12.23 7.52
CA GLY A 354 3.71 11.02 7.74
C GLY A 354 4.40 9.95 8.60
N ILE A 355 5.73 9.99 8.71
CA ILE A 355 6.51 9.09 9.59
C ILE A 355 6.18 9.30 11.08
N PHE A 356 5.76 10.51 11.47
CA PHE A 356 5.39 10.83 12.86
C PHE A 356 3.96 10.39 13.23
N THR A 357 3.24 9.74 12.31
CA THR A 357 1.89 9.21 12.57
C THR A 357 1.97 8.11 13.63
N PRO A 358 1.06 8.09 14.64
CA PRO A 358 1.06 7.07 15.69
C PRO A 358 0.70 5.68 15.18
N THR A 359 0.00 5.57 14.04
CA THR A 359 -0.40 4.31 13.41
C THR A 359 0.80 3.62 12.73
N PRO A 360 1.25 2.44 13.21
CA PRO A 360 2.46 1.77 12.70
C PRO A 360 2.43 1.48 11.19
N ALA A 361 1.29 1.04 10.67
CA ALA A 361 1.13 0.75 9.24
C ALA A 361 1.38 1.96 8.34
N ILE A 362 0.87 3.14 8.72
CA ILE A 362 1.08 4.40 7.99
C ILE A 362 2.53 4.84 8.11
N ARG A 363 3.12 4.72 9.30
CA ARG A 363 4.54 5.05 9.52
C ARG A 363 5.47 4.22 8.63
N VAL A 364 5.26 2.91 8.57
CA VAL A 364 6.03 2.00 7.68
C VAL A 364 5.85 2.42 6.22
N PHE A 365 4.61 2.59 5.76
CA PHE A 365 4.30 3.07 4.41
C PHE A 365 5.04 4.38 4.06
N CYS A 366 5.03 5.35 4.97
CA CYS A 366 5.70 6.63 4.78
C CYS A 366 7.23 6.51 4.75
N ILE A 367 7.84 5.60 5.54
CA ILE A 367 9.29 5.33 5.49
C ILE A 367 9.69 4.72 4.15
N PHE A 368 8.95 3.72 3.66
CA PHE A 368 9.19 3.13 2.33
C PHE A 368 9.05 4.17 1.23
N THR A 369 7.98 4.97 1.26
CA THR A 369 7.72 5.99 0.24
C THR A 369 8.77 7.10 0.27
N THR A 370 9.13 7.61 1.45
CA THR A 370 10.14 8.68 1.59
C THR A 370 11.51 8.21 1.06
N THR A 371 11.90 6.98 1.40
CA THR A 371 13.15 6.39 0.91
C THR A 371 13.09 6.20 -0.61
N ALA A 372 11.97 5.71 -1.14
CA ALA A 372 11.78 5.55 -2.57
C ALA A 372 11.85 6.88 -3.33
N VAL A 373 11.24 7.96 -2.83
CA VAL A 373 11.34 9.31 -3.43
C VAL A 373 12.78 9.83 -3.44
N ILE A 374 13.56 9.59 -2.37
CA ILE A 374 14.98 9.98 -2.33
C ILE A 374 15.77 9.24 -3.41
N PHE A 375 15.58 7.93 -3.51
CA PHE A 375 16.24 7.13 -4.55
C PHE A 375 15.76 7.56 -5.94
N ASP A 376 14.46 7.81 -6.12
CA ASP A 376 13.90 8.22 -7.40
C ASP A 376 14.53 9.52 -7.90
N TYR A 377 14.61 10.55 -7.05
CA TYR A 377 15.30 11.80 -7.36
C TYR A 377 16.77 11.59 -7.76
N LEU A 378 17.50 10.73 -7.02
CA LEU A 378 18.90 10.43 -7.35
C LEU A 378 19.01 9.72 -8.71
N TYR A 379 18.18 8.73 -8.99
CA TYR A 379 18.20 8.02 -10.27
C TYR A 379 17.79 8.93 -11.43
N GLN A 380 16.81 9.80 -11.25
CA GLN A 380 16.44 10.76 -12.29
C GLN A 380 17.59 11.75 -12.58
N VAL A 381 18.18 12.36 -11.56
CA VAL A 381 19.25 13.35 -11.76
C VAL A 381 20.50 12.71 -12.35
N PHE A 382 20.91 11.52 -11.91
CA PHE A 382 22.15 10.89 -12.37
C PHE A 382 21.96 9.87 -13.50
N PHE A 383 21.10 8.88 -13.32
CA PHE A 383 20.89 7.81 -14.30
C PHE A 383 20.15 8.33 -15.54
N PHE A 384 19.05 9.05 -15.37
CA PHE A 384 18.26 9.50 -16.51
C PHE A 384 18.97 10.61 -17.32
N THR A 385 19.65 11.55 -16.66
CA THR A 385 20.53 12.52 -17.35
C THR A 385 21.64 11.84 -18.17
N ALA A 386 22.20 10.73 -17.68
CA ALA A 386 23.19 9.95 -18.44
C ALA A 386 22.57 9.29 -19.68
N VAL A 387 21.34 8.77 -19.58
CA VAL A 387 20.57 8.23 -20.72
C VAL A 387 20.33 9.33 -21.76
N ILE A 388 19.89 10.52 -21.35
CA ILE A 388 19.69 11.66 -22.26
C ILE A 388 21.00 12.07 -22.92
N THR A 389 22.12 12.07 -22.19
CA THR A 389 23.44 12.37 -22.75
C THR A 389 23.77 11.41 -23.89
N ILE A 390 23.59 10.10 -23.70
CA ILE A 390 23.82 9.08 -24.74
C ILE A 390 22.89 9.31 -25.93
N GLY A 391 21.62 9.60 -25.67
CA GLY A 391 20.63 10.01 -26.68
C GLY A 391 21.04 11.26 -27.46
N GLY A 392 21.65 12.25 -26.79
CA GLY A 392 22.18 13.47 -27.41
C GLY A 392 23.46 13.23 -28.23
N ILE A 393 24.31 12.27 -27.83
CA ILE A 393 25.47 11.84 -28.64
C ILE A 393 24.97 11.15 -29.91
N ARG A 394 23.93 10.30 -29.80
CA ARG A 394 23.24 9.67 -30.94
C ARG A 394 22.67 10.72 -31.90
N GLU A 395 21.96 11.71 -31.36
CA GLU A 395 21.38 12.83 -32.11
C GLU A 395 22.46 13.60 -32.89
N ARG A 396 23.59 13.91 -32.23
CA ARG A 396 24.73 14.60 -32.86
C ARG A 396 25.40 13.79 -33.97
N LYS A 397 25.46 12.46 -33.83
CA LYS A 397 25.97 11.55 -34.87
C LYS A 397 24.96 11.30 -36.01
N ARG A 398 23.79 11.95 -35.97
CA ARG A 398 22.69 11.78 -36.94
C ARG A 398 22.23 10.32 -37.09
N LEU A 399 22.32 9.54 -36.01
CA LEU A 399 21.86 8.15 -35.98
C LEU A 399 20.34 8.10 -35.80
N ASN A 400 19.70 7.15 -36.48
CA ASN A 400 18.26 6.93 -36.41
C ASN A 400 17.85 6.53 -34.97
N ALA A 401 16.77 7.14 -34.47
CA ALA A 401 16.26 6.92 -33.13
C ALA A 401 15.69 5.51 -32.92
N TYR A 402 15.13 4.88 -33.96
CA TYR A 402 14.54 3.55 -33.86
C TYR A 402 15.61 2.46 -33.95
N ILE A 403 16.54 2.63 -34.87
CA ILE A 403 17.66 1.71 -35.11
C ILE A 403 18.96 2.51 -34.98
N PRO A 404 19.60 2.51 -33.79
CA PRO A 404 20.78 3.34 -33.50
C PRO A 404 21.99 3.08 -34.41
N CYS A 405 21.97 2.00 -35.19
CA CYS A 405 23.04 1.62 -36.11
C CYS A 405 22.93 2.27 -37.51
N ILE A 406 21.81 2.92 -37.84
CA ILE A 406 21.59 3.50 -39.17
C ILE A 406 21.82 5.01 -39.13
N THR A 407 22.78 5.50 -39.91
CA THR A 407 23.00 6.95 -40.09
C THR A 407 21.95 7.51 -41.03
N VAL A 408 21.27 8.57 -40.61
CA VAL A 408 20.30 9.30 -41.42
C VAL A 408 21.05 10.34 -42.26
N ARG A 409 20.92 10.24 -43.59
CA ARG A 409 21.48 11.20 -44.55
C ARG A 409 20.99 12.61 -44.25
N GLU A 410 21.81 13.62 -44.54
CA GLU A 410 21.33 15.00 -44.52
C GLU A 410 20.21 15.18 -45.56
N PRO A 411 19.03 15.68 -45.16
CA PRO A 411 17.95 15.92 -46.11
C PRO A 411 18.41 16.95 -47.13
N THR A 412 18.14 16.66 -48.40
CA THR A 412 18.44 17.53 -49.53
C THR A 412 17.65 18.84 -49.38
N LYS A 413 18.11 19.97 -49.95
CA LYS A 413 17.38 21.26 -49.85
C LYS A 413 15.90 21.12 -50.28
N GLU A 414 15.63 20.32 -51.29
CA GLU A 414 14.28 19.99 -51.80
C GLU A 414 13.43 19.19 -50.80
N GLU A 415 14.03 18.32 -49.98
CA GLU A 415 13.31 17.54 -48.95
C GLU A 415 12.98 18.38 -47.71
N LYS A 416 13.79 19.40 -47.40
CA LYS A 416 13.50 20.36 -46.31
C LYS A 416 12.32 21.27 -46.66
N GLU A 417 12.14 21.57 -47.94
CA GLU A 417 11.04 22.39 -48.46
C GLU A 417 9.78 21.57 -48.79
N ALA A 418 9.86 20.23 -48.72
CA ALA A 418 8.73 19.35 -48.98
C ALA A 418 7.55 19.68 -48.03
N PRO A 419 6.35 20.01 -48.57
CA PRO A 419 5.24 20.47 -47.76
C PRO A 419 4.82 19.39 -46.77
N LEU A 420 4.56 19.80 -45.51
CA LEU A 420 3.92 18.91 -44.54
C LEU A 420 2.63 18.29 -45.15
N PRO A 421 2.34 17.01 -44.88
CA PRO A 421 1.07 16.40 -45.26
C PRO A 421 -0.11 17.27 -44.82
N GLU A 422 -1.10 17.49 -45.68
CA GLU A 422 -2.21 18.42 -45.43
C GLU A 422 -2.95 18.15 -44.12
N TRP A 423 -3.14 16.88 -43.76
CA TRP A 423 -3.80 16.47 -42.52
C TRP A 423 -3.03 16.95 -41.27
N LYS A 424 -1.71 17.01 -41.34
CA LYS A 424 -0.84 17.44 -40.23
C LYS A 424 -0.76 18.97 -40.12
N LYS A 425 -0.71 19.69 -41.25
CA LYS A 425 -0.85 21.17 -41.26
C LYS A 425 -2.20 21.59 -40.68
N LYS A 426 -3.28 20.87 -41.02
CA LYS A 426 -4.60 21.08 -40.41
C LYS A 426 -4.60 20.81 -38.91
N LEU A 427 -3.90 19.76 -38.45
CA LEU A 427 -3.79 19.42 -37.03
C LEU A 427 -2.99 20.47 -36.24
N ASP A 428 -1.82 20.90 -36.73
CA ASP A 428 -1.00 21.94 -36.08
C ASP A 428 -1.72 23.29 -36.07
N SER A 429 -2.37 23.66 -37.19
CA SER A 429 -3.19 24.86 -37.26
C SER A 429 -4.36 24.79 -36.29
N PHE A 430 -5.06 23.66 -36.20
CA PHE A 430 -6.15 23.47 -35.25
C PHE A 430 -5.65 23.55 -33.80
N GLY A 431 -4.51 22.93 -33.50
CA GLY A 431 -3.87 22.96 -32.19
C GLY A 431 -3.49 24.38 -31.77
N ASN A 432 -2.82 25.13 -32.65
CA ASN A 432 -2.45 26.52 -32.38
C ASN A 432 -3.68 27.41 -32.24
N THR A 433 -4.67 27.29 -33.14
CA THR A 433 -5.93 28.05 -33.01
C THR A 433 -6.69 27.70 -31.74
N PHE A 434 -6.68 26.44 -31.32
CA PHE A 434 -7.27 26.00 -30.06
C PHE A 434 -6.53 26.60 -28.86
N VAL A 435 -5.19 26.57 -28.85
CA VAL A 435 -4.36 27.15 -27.79
C VAL A 435 -4.56 28.66 -27.73
N ASP A 436 -4.53 29.36 -28.87
CA ASP A 436 -4.74 30.80 -28.95
C ASP A 436 -6.13 31.17 -28.42
N HIS A 437 -7.16 30.44 -28.85
CA HIS A 437 -8.53 30.65 -28.36
C HIS A 437 -8.67 30.34 -26.86
N TRP A 438 -8.01 29.28 -26.38
CA TRP A 438 -7.96 28.94 -24.96
C TRP A 438 -7.27 30.02 -24.14
N VAL A 439 -6.16 30.58 -24.64
CA VAL A 439 -5.43 31.68 -24.02
C VAL A 439 -6.28 32.94 -23.99
N ASP A 440 -6.93 33.30 -25.10
CA ASP A 440 -7.82 34.46 -25.18
C ASP A 440 -9.02 34.32 -24.22
N ILE A 441 -9.62 33.13 -24.17
CA ILE A 441 -10.67 32.82 -23.20
C ILE A 441 -10.12 32.93 -21.79
N SER A 442 -9.00 32.28 -21.46
CA SER A 442 -8.42 32.24 -20.11
C SER A 442 -7.98 33.62 -19.60
N LEU A 443 -7.52 34.50 -20.49
CA LEU A 443 -7.13 35.87 -20.15
C LEU A 443 -8.31 36.85 -20.07
N SER A 444 -9.46 36.51 -20.64
CA SER A 444 -10.68 37.33 -20.59
C SER A 444 -11.11 37.67 -19.16
N LEU A 445 -11.60 38.89 -18.94
CA LEU A 445 -12.07 39.30 -17.61
C LEU A 445 -13.25 38.44 -17.14
N TRP A 446 -14.14 38.04 -18.06
CA TRP A 446 -15.32 37.24 -17.75
C TRP A 446 -14.98 35.81 -17.33
N SER A 447 -13.95 35.20 -17.94
CA SER A 447 -13.50 33.87 -17.55
C SER A 447 -12.82 33.89 -16.18
N ARG A 448 -12.05 34.93 -15.85
CA ARG A 448 -11.46 35.11 -14.51
C ARG A 448 -12.53 35.26 -13.44
N ILE A 449 -13.57 36.06 -13.69
CA ILE A 449 -14.72 36.20 -12.78
C ILE A 449 -15.46 34.87 -12.66
N GLY A 450 -15.72 34.19 -13.78
CA GLY A 450 -16.39 32.88 -13.81
C GLY A 450 -15.60 31.80 -13.06
N LEU A 451 -14.30 31.66 -13.32
CA LEU A 451 -13.39 30.76 -12.60
C LEU A 451 -13.33 31.10 -11.12
N GLY A 452 -13.27 32.39 -10.77
CA GLY A 452 -13.31 32.84 -9.38
C GLY A 452 -14.59 32.39 -8.67
N LEU A 453 -15.76 32.58 -9.30
CA LEU A 453 -17.04 32.12 -8.76
C LEU A 453 -17.11 30.59 -8.64
N ILE A 454 -16.66 29.86 -9.66
CA ILE A 454 -16.60 28.39 -9.63
C ILE A 454 -15.70 27.91 -8.49
N LEU A 455 -14.53 28.54 -8.31
CA LEU A 455 -13.58 28.19 -7.26
C LEU A 455 -14.14 28.49 -5.86
N ILE A 456 -14.84 29.62 -5.70
CA ILE A 456 -15.55 29.94 -4.45
C ILE A 456 -16.64 28.91 -4.15
N CYS A 457 -17.45 28.53 -5.15
CA CYS A 457 -18.45 27.48 -5.01
C CYS A 457 -17.81 26.12 -4.66
N TYR A 458 -16.71 25.78 -5.32
CA TYR A 458 -15.95 24.55 -5.06
C TYR A 458 -15.39 24.53 -3.63
N TRP A 459 -14.83 25.64 -3.15
CA TRP A 459 -14.34 25.76 -1.77
C TRP A 459 -15.48 25.69 -0.76
N ALA A 460 -16.61 26.37 -1.02
CA ALA A 460 -17.78 26.29 -0.14
C ALA A 460 -18.30 24.86 -0.02
N PHE A 461 -18.39 24.14 -1.15
CA PHE A 461 -18.79 22.74 -1.18
C PHE A 461 -17.76 21.82 -0.50
N SER A 462 -16.46 22.06 -0.71
CA SER A 462 -15.39 21.29 -0.09
C SER A 462 -15.37 21.47 1.43
N ILE A 463 -15.52 22.71 1.92
CA ILE A 463 -15.63 23.01 3.36
C ILE A 463 -16.85 22.33 3.94
N TYR A 464 -18.01 22.44 3.28
CA TYR A 464 -19.22 21.74 3.70
C TYR A 464 -19.00 20.22 3.76
N GLY A 465 -18.35 19.63 2.75
CA GLY A 465 -17.97 18.22 2.71
C GLY A 465 -17.10 17.82 3.91
N VAL A 466 -16.06 18.60 4.21
CA VAL A 466 -15.17 18.38 5.36
C VAL A 466 -15.95 18.36 6.68
N THR A 467 -16.94 19.25 6.87
CA THR A 467 -17.78 19.24 8.09
C THR A 467 -18.67 18.00 8.23
N LYS A 468 -18.86 17.23 7.15
CA LYS A 468 -19.67 16.00 7.14
C LYS A 468 -18.83 14.71 7.18
N ILE A 469 -17.49 14.81 7.15
CA ILE A 469 -16.62 13.64 7.23
C ILE A 469 -16.79 12.99 8.61
N LYS A 470 -17.24 11.73 8.62
CA LYS A 470 -17.25 10.91 9.82
C LYS A 470 -15.85 10.35 10.06
N VAL A 471 -15.33 10.52 11.27
CA VAL A 471 -14.02 10.00 11.67
C VAL A 471 -14.15 8.50 11.94
N GLY A 472 -13.33 7.69 11.26
CA GLY A 472 -13.25 6.24 11.47
C GLY A 472 -13.02 5.48 10.16
N LEU A 473 -11.97 4.67 10.10
CA LEU A 473 -11.80 3.66 9.07
C LEU A 473 -12.46 2.38 9.57
N THR A 474 -13.59 1.98 8.96
CA THR A 474 -14.18 0.66 9.22
C THR A 474 -13.25 -0.39 8.63
N SER A 475 -12.78 -1.34 9.45
CA SER A 475 -11.88 -2.43 9.03
C SER A 475 -12.45 -3.26 7.88
N GLU A 476 -13.78 -3.26 7.70
CA GLU A 476 -14.48 -3.86 6.55
C GLU A 476 -13.92 -3.40 5.19
N LYS A 477 -13.41 -2.18 5.09
CA LYS A 477 -12.88 -1.61 3.83
C LYS A 477 -11.48 -2.12 3.45
N LEU A 478 -10.82 -2.86 4.34
CA LEU A 478 -9.48 -3.41 4.08
C LEU A 478 -9.55 -4.75 3.34
N PHE A 479 -10.71 -5.40 3.36
CA PHE A 479 -10.92 -6.72 2.76
C PHE A 479 -11.61 -6.59 1.41
N LEU A 480 -11.38 -7.59 0.55
CA LEU A 480 -12.18 -7.78 -0.65
C LEU A 480 -13.61 -8.21 -0.27
N ASP A 481 -14.59 -7.87 -1.11
CA ASP A 481 -16.01 -8.13 -0.84
C ASP A 481 -16.34 -9.64 -0.73
N ASP A 482 -15.49 -10.51 -1.28
CA ASP A 482 -15.62 -11.97 -1.24
C ASP A 482 -14.98 -12.62 0.01
N SER A 483 -14.34 -11.82 0.87
CA SER A 483 -13.57 -12.34 1.98
C SER A 483 -14.45 -13.02 3.05
N PRO A 484 -14.15 -14.27 3.46
CA PRO A 484 -14.88 -14.94 4.52
C PRO A 484 -14.73 -14.28 5.90
N LEU A 485 -13.70 -13.46 6.09
CA LEU A 485 -13.44 -12.73 7.34
C LEU A 485 -14.38 -11.54 7.54
N LEU A 486 -15.03 -11.07 6.46
CA LEU A 486 -15.83 -9.84 6.47
C LEU A 486 -17.02 -9.91 7.43
N GLU A 487 -17.66 -11.08 7.56
CA GLU A 487 -18.79 -11.26 8.47
C GLU A 487 -18.36 -11.13 9.94
N LEU A 488 -17.19 -11.66 10.30
CA LEU A 488 -16.67 -11.49 11.65
C LEU A 488 -16.29 -10.04 11.92
N VAL A 489 -15.63 -9.37 10.97
CA VAL A 489 -15.23 -7.97 11.13
C VAL A 489 -16.44 -7.06 11.35
N LYS A 490 -17.57 -7.37 10.69
CA LYS A 490 -18.87 -6.73 10.93
C LYS A 490 -19.39 -7.01 12.35
N LEU A 491 -19.31 -8.24 12.84
CA LEU A 491 -19.70 -8.58 14.22
C LEU A 491 -18.81 -7.87 15.25
N GLN A 492 -17.50 -7.81 15.00
CA GLN A 492 -16.54 -7.14 15.86
C GLN A 492 -16.84 -5.64 15.97
N THR A 493 -17.12 -4.99 14.83
CA THR A 493 -17.43 -3.55 14.79
C THR A 493 -18.79 -3.22 15.38
N ASN A 494 -19.80 -4.05 15.11
CA ASN A 494 -21.19 -3.75 15.49
C ASN A 494 -21.56 -4.20 16.90
N ILE A 495 -20.91 -5.23 17.43
CA ILE A 495 -21.24 -5.85 18.72
C ILE A 495 -20.07 -5.72 19.69
N ILE A 496 -18.93 -6.36 19.39
CA ILE A 496 -17.82 -6.54 20.34
C ILE A 496 -17.25 -5.19 20.81
N PHE A 497 -16.89 -4.32 19.88
CA PHE A 497 -16.31 -3.01 20.21
C PHE A 497 -17.32 -2.06 20.87
N LYS A 498 -18.62 -2.16 20.56
CA LYS A 498 -19.65 -1.33 21.21
C LYS A 498 -19.88 -1.72 22.67
N GLU A 499 -19.72 -3.00 23.00
CA GLU A 499 -19.83 -3.50 24.37
C GLU A 499 -18.53 -3.37 25.17
N GLY A 500 -17.49 -2.75 24.58
CA GLY A 500 -16.21 -2.51 25.25
C GLY A 500 -15.27 -3.72 25.26
N GLY A 501 -15.57 -4.76 24.46
CA GLY A 501 -14.69 -5.91 24.30
C GLY A 501 -13.38 -5.53 23.63
N GLN A 502 -12.26 -5.87 24.27
CA GLN A 502 -10.94 -5.74 23.66
C GLN A 502 -10.56 -7.08 23.03
N MET A 503 -10.64 -7.15 21.70
CA MET A 503 -10.05 -8.24 20.93
C MET A 503 -8.62 -7.80 20.61
N ALA A 504 -7.63 -8.42 21.23
CA ALA A 504 -6.24 -8.19 20.87
C ALA A 504 -6.05 -8.63 19.40
N GLY A 505 -5.37 -7.81 18.59
CA GLY A 505 -4.90 -8.23 17.26
C GLY A 505 -5.47 -7.51 16.03
N LEU A 506 -6.06 -6.33 16.20
CA LEU A 506 -6.36 -5.42 15.07
C LEU A 506 -5.96 -3.96 15.34
N LEU A 507 -5.17 -3.70 16.38
CA LEU A 507 -4.67 -2.36 16.74
C LEU A 507 -3.20 -2.20 16.42
#